data_AF-A0A6P1BK76-F1
#
_entry.id   AF-A0A6P1BK76-F1
#
_cell.length_a   1.000
_cell.length_b   1.000
_cell.length_c   1.000
_cell.angle_alpha   90.00
_cell.angle_beta   90.00
_cell.angle_gamma   90.00
#
_symmetry.space_group_name_H-M   'P 1'
#
loop_
_entity.id
_entity.type
_entity.pdbx_description
1 polymer ?
#
loop_
_entity_poly.entity_id
_entity_poly.type
_entity_poly.pdbx_seq_one_letter_code
_entity_poly.pdbx_strand_id
1 'polypeptide(L)' 'MAIKVGTRLKLEAGVVAEVVENMDDGQWLQVRYLECPARPGDVGTIELCHAQDVIKVLSE' A
#
# COMPACT_ATOMS: atom_id res chain seq x y z
N MET A 1 -15.95 -4.63 1.69
CA MET A 1 -15.46 -3.59 2.63
C MET A 1 -14.35 -2.87 1.89
N ALA A 2 -14.57 -1.63 1.46
CA ALA A 2 -13.62 -0.91 0.62
C ALA A 2 -12.44 -0.38 1.46
N ILE A 3 -11.23 -0.46 0.92
CA ILE A 3 -10.04 0.14 1.52
C ILE A 3 -10.19 1.66 1.41
N LYS A 4 -9.99 2.38 2.52
CA LYS A 4 -10.08 3.84 2.55
C LYS A 4 -8.70 4.46 2.37
N VAL A 5 -8.65 5.66 1.81
CA VAL A 5 -7.47 6.52 1.86
C VAL A 5 -7.03 6.70 3.33
N GLY A 6 -5.72 6.63 3.58
CA GLY A 6 -5.11 6.62 4.92
C GLY A 6 -4.94 5.23 5.52
N THR A 7 -5.57 4.20 4.95
CA THR A 7 -5.39 2.81 5.45
C THR A 7 -3.95 2.37 5.23
N ARG A 8 -3.33 1.79 6.27
CA ARG A 8 -1.99 1.19 6.13
C ARG A 8 -2.12 -0.25 5.66
N LEU A 9 -1.28 -0.62 4.71
CA LEU A 9 -1.21 -1.94 4.10
C LEU A 9 0.19 -2.51 4.33
N LYS A 10 0.24 -3.79 4.63
CA LYS A 10 1.45 -4.58 4.57
C LYS A 10 1.46 -5.33 3.26
N LEU A 11 2.44 -5.02 2.43
CA LEU A 11 2.68 -5.69 1.16
C LEU A 11 3.68 -6.83 1.35
N GLU A 12 3.96 -7.54 0.26
CA GLU A 12 5.03 -8.53 0.20
C GLU A 12 6.41 -7.95 0.58
N ALA A 13 7.37 -8.82 0.86
CA ALA A 13 8.73 -8.46 1.28
C ALA A 13 8.81 -7.56 2.53
N GLY A 14 7.71 -7.42 3.28
CA GLY A 14 7.65 -6.60 4.49
C GLY A 14 7.53 -5.10 4.23
N VAL A 15 7.17 -4.70 3.01
CA VAL A 15 6.91 -3.30 2.68
C VAL A 15 5.64 -2.84 3.38
N VAL A 16 5.67 -1.64 3.96
CA VAL A 16 4.50 -0.98 4.55
C VAL A 16 4.18 0.23 3.71
N ALA A 17 2.93 0.34 3.30
CA ALA A 17 2.44 1.42 2.45
C ALA A 17 1.15 2.00 3.00
N GLU A 18 0.86 3.25 2.70
CA GLU A 18 -0.38 3.93 3.05
C GLU A 18 -1.18 4.19 1.78
N VAL A 19 -2.47 3.86 1.78
CA VAL A 19 -3.34 4.14 0.64
C VAL A 19 -3.52 5.64 0.48
N VAL A 20 -3.10 6.18 -0.65
CA VAL A 20 -3.34 7.58 -1.01
C VAL A 20 -4.58 7.74 -1.90
N GLU A 21 -4.91 6.71 -2.68
CA GLU A 21 -6.10 6.68 -3.53
C GLU A 21 -6.57 5.24 -3.75
N ASN A 22 -7.89 5.04 -3.82
CA ASN A 22 -8.50 3.79 -4.21
C ASN A 22 -9.33 4.04 -5.47
N MET A 23 -9.04 3.29 -6.54
CA MET A 23 -9.73 3.43 -7.82
C MET A 23 -11.13 2.80 -7.82
N ASP A 24 -11.50 2.12 -6.73
CA ASP A 24 -12.76 1.39 -6.54
C ASP A 24 -13.02 0.30 -7.59
N ASP A 25 -11.96 -0.16 -8.28
CA ASP A 25 -11.98 -1.28 -9.22
C ASP A 25 -11.77 -2.65 -8.55
N GLY A 26 -11.38 -2.65 -7.26
CA GLY A 26 -11.07 -3.84 -6.48
C GLY A 26 -9.73 -4.52 -6.83
N GLN A 27 -8.91 -3.90 -7.67
CA GLN A 27 -7.64 -4.43 -8.18
C GLN A 27 -6.47 -3.51 -7.88
N TRP A 28 -6.64 -2.18 -8.01
CA TRP A 28 -5.54 -1.23 -7.94
C TRP A 28 -5.75 -0.21 -6.82
N LEU A 29 -4.68 -0.01 -6.05
CA LEU A 29 -4.61 0.98 -5.01
C LEU A 29 -3.35 1.82 -5.24
N GLN A 30 -3.50 3.14 -5.22
CA GLN A 30 -2.34 4.00 -5.19
C GLN A 30 -1.89 4.11 -3.74
N VAL A 31 -0.63 3.75 -3.49
CA VAL A 31 -0.07 3.71 -2.14
C VAL A 31 1.23 4.51 -2.06
N ARG A 32 1.51 5.07 -0.90
CA ARG A 32 2.77 5.71 -0.57
C ARG A 32 3.58 4.79 0.33
N TYR A 33 4.82 4.48 -0.06
CA TYR A 33 5.68 3.65 0.77
C TYR A 33 6.08 4.37 2.06
N LEU A 34 5.78 3.73 3.19
CA LEU A 34 6.19 4.17 4.52
C LEU A 34 7.46 3.43 4.96
N GLU A 35 7.56 2.15 4.63
CA GLU A 35 8.72 1.32 4.91
C GLU A 35 8.99 0.40 3.71
N CYS A 36 10.21 0.42 3.20
CA CYS A 36 10.64 -0.48 2.13
C CYS A 36 12.01 -1.09 2.48
N PRO A 37 12.06 -2.25 3.17
CA PRO A 37 13.31 -2.82 3.66
C PRO A 37 14.30 -3.18 2.54
N ALA A 38 13.78 -3.65 1.41
CA ALA A 38 14.58 -4.02 0.24
C ALA A 38 15.13 -2.78 -0.51
N ARG A 39 14.42 -1.65 -0.44
CA ARG A 39 14.76 -0.40 -1.14
C ARG A 39 14.40 0.81 -0.27
N PRO A 40 15.20 1.11 0.77
CA PRO A 40 14.88 2.18 1.73
C PRO A 40 14.82 3.58 1.09
N GLY A 41 15.43 3.77 -0.08
CA GLY A 41 15.31 5.02 -0.87
C GLY A 41 13.94 5.24 -1.52
N ASP A 42 13.10 4.21 -1.60
CA ASP A 42 11.75 4.32 -2.18
C ASP A 42 10.70 4.78 -1.15
N VAL A 43 11.08 4.96 0.12
CA VAL A 43 10.19 5.49 1.14
C VAL A 43 9.76 6.92 0.76
N GLY A 44 8.45 7.17 0.77
CA GLY A 44 7.82 8.40 0.33
C GLY A 44 7.39 8.40 -1.14
N THR A 45 7.85 7.43 -1.94
CA THR A 45 7.39 7.25 -3.33
C THR A 45 5.94 6.79 -3.34
N ILE A 46 5.19 7.31 -4.31
CA ILE A 46 3.83 6.89 -4.61
C ILE A 46 3.90 5.89 -5.76
N GLU A 47 3.36 4.70 -5.55
CA GLU A 47 3.35 3.62 -6.54
C GLU A 47 1.96 2.99 -6.62
N LEU A 48 1.65 2.41 -7.79
CA LEU A 48 0.42 1.67 -8.00
C LEU A 48 0.63 0.23 -7.51
N CYS A 49 -0.12 -0.15 -6.49
CA CYS A 49 -0.07 -1.47 -5.85
C CYS A 49 -1.26 -2.30 -6.31
N HIS A 50 -1.01 -3.56 -6.66
CA HIS A 50 -2.08 -4.50 -6.95
C HIS A 50 -2.64 -5.08 -5.64
N ALA A 51 -3.95 -5.31 -5.58
CA ALA A 51 -4.63 -5.81 -4.39
C ALA A 51 -4.15 -7.20 -3.96
N GLN A 52 -3.58 -7.98 -4.89
CA GLN A 52 -3.01 -9.30 -4.60
C GLN A 52 -1.67 -9.23 -3.86
N ASP A 53 -0.92 -8.13 -3.98
CA ASP A 53 0.35 -7.93 -3.27
C ASP A 53 0.14 -7.58 -1.80
N VAL A 54 -1.11 -7.25 -1.42
CA VAL A 54 -1.50 -6.89 -0.06
C VAL A 54 -1.61 -8.16 0.79
N ILE A 55 -0.61 -8.36 1.64
CA ILE A 55 -0.59 -9.47 2.60
C ILE A 55 -1.52 -9.21 3.78
N LYS A 56 -1.60 -7.96 4.24
CA LYS A 56 -2.44 -7.60 5.39
C LYS A 56 -2.87 -6.15 5.37
N VAL A 57 -4.12 -5.90 5.71
CA VAL A 57 -4.61 -4.56 6.03
C VAL A 57 -4.26 -4.26 7.49
N LEU A 58 -3.39 -3.29 7.71
CA LEU A 58 -3.04 -2.76 9.01
C LEU A 58 -4.01 -1.60 9.25
N SER A 59 -5.22 -1.90 9.72
CA SER A 59 -6.17 -0.86 10.16
C SER A 59 -5.47 0.11 11.13
N GLU A 60 -5.89 1.38 11.15
CA GLU A 60 -5.43 2.36 12.14
C GLU A 60 -5.64 1.88 13.58
#